data_AF-A0A1S3IUS7-F1
#
_entry.id   AF-A0A1S3IUS7-F1
#
_cell.length_a   1.000
_cell.length_b   1.000
_cell.length_c   1.000
_cell.angle_alpha   90.00
_cell.angle_beta   90.00
_cell.angle_gamma   90.00
#
_symmetry.space_group_name_H-M   'P 1'
#
loop_
_entity.id
_entity.type
_entity.pdbx_description
1 polymer ?
#
loop_
_entity_poly.entity_id
_entity_poly.type
_entity_poly.pdbx_seq_one_letter_code
_entity_poly.pdbx_strand_id
1 'polypeptide(L)'
;MKCVGIQYLEAIRKLRQNGVVPVRTVHVTFVPDEQVGSEEGMKLFVKHEDFRNLNIAFAMDEGLASEDGVYRVYNAERSPWCKILLLSIIFIIIIIIMN
;
A
#
# COMPACT_ATOMS: atom_id res chain seq x y z
N MET A 1 -3.89 -4.93 -9.58
CA MET A 1 -3.85 -5.71 -8.30
C MET A 1 -5.17 -6.18 -7.60
N LYS A 2 -6.25 -6.67 -8.25
CA LYS A 2 -7.45 -7.12 -7.46
C LYS A 2 -7.18 -8.29 -6.50
N CYS A 3 -6.30 -9.21 -6.89
CA CYS A 3 -5.89 -10.35 -6.06
C CYS A 3 -5.25 -9.92 -4.73
N VAL A 4 -4.36 -8.93 -4.76
CA VAL A 4 -3.66 -8.40 -3.58
C VAL A 4 -4.66 -7.86 -2.55
N GLY A 5 -5.68 -7.14 -3.01
CA GLY A 5 -6.71 -6.58 -2.12
C GLY A 5 -7.46 -7.65 -1.34
N ILE A 6 -7.88 -8.72 -2.01
CA ILE A 6 -8.53 -9.85 -1.35
C ILE A 6 -7.57 -10.58 -0.43
N GLN A 7 -6.29 -10.74 -0.82
CA GLN A 7 -5.27 -11.38 0.02
C GLN A 7 -5.08 -10.63 1.36
N TYR A 8 -5.05 -9.30 1.35
CA TYR A 8 -4.95 -8.52 2.59
C TYR A 8 -6.19 -8.67 3.47
N LEU A 9 -7.39 -8.57 2.89
CA LEU A 9 -8.64 -8.74 3.64
C LEU A 9 -8.72 -10.13 4.28
N GLU A 10 -8.36 -11.19 3.54
CA GLU A 10 -8.37 -12.56 4.04
C GLU A 10 -7.28 -12.81 5.09
N ALA A 11 -6.09 -12.23 4.93
CA ALA A 11 -5.03 -12.32 5.93
C ALA A 11 -5.47 -11.64 7.24
N ILE A 12 -5.99 -10.42 7.18
CA ILE A 12 -6.49 -9.69 8.35
C ILE A 12 -7.64 -10.47 9.00
N ARG A 13 -8.58 -11.01 8.22
CA ARG A 13 -9.68 -11.84 8.73
C ARG A 13 -9.16 -13.04 9.51
N LYS A 14 -8.18 -13.78 8.97
CA LYS A 14 -7.57 -14.93 9.64
C LYS A 14 -6.81 -14.54 10.91
N LEU A 15 -6.05 -13.44 10.87
CA LEU A 15 -5.33 -12.94 12.05
C LEU A 15 -6.30 -12.58 13.18
N ARG A 16 -7.40 -11.88 12.87
CA ARG A 16 -8.43 -11.55 13.85
C ARG A 16 -9.13 -12.79 14.41
N GLN A 17 -9.44 -13.78 13.57
CA GLN A 17 -10.03 -15.05 14.01
C GLN A 17 -9.11 -15.83 14.96
N ASN A 18 -7.80 -15.72 14.77
CA ASN A 18 -6.78 -16.34 15.62
C ASN A 18 -6.44 -15.50 16.86
N GLY A 19 -7.15 -14.39 17.13
CA GLY A 19 -6.90 -13.52 18.28
C GLY A 19 -5.61 -12.70 18.19
N VAL A 20 -5.01 -12.58 17.00
CA VAL A 20 -3.78 -11.78 16.81
C VAL A 20 -4.14 -10.30 16.77
N VAL A 21 -3.51 -9.53 17.65
CA VAL A 21 -3.60 -8.07 17.68
C VAL A 21 -2.26 -7.50 17.23
N PRO A 22 -2.20 -6.84 16.06
CA PRO A 22 -0.99 -6.16 15.61
C PRO A 22 -0.53 -5.10 16.60
N VAL A 23 0.79 -4.99 16.79
CA VAL A 23 1.41 -3.94 17.63
C VAL A 23 1.15 -2.54 17.06
N ARG A 24 0.94 -2.45 15.75
CA ARG A 24 0.69 -1.20 15.02
C ARG A 24 -0.62 -1.29 14.26
N THR A 25 -1.30 -0.16 14.12
CA THR A 25 -2.50 -0.07 13.29
C THR A 25 -2.16 -0.43 11.84
N VAL A 26 -3.04 -1.23 11.24
CA VAL A 26 -2.99 -1.60 9.82
C VAL A 26 -4.18 -0.92 9.14
N HIS A 27 -3.90 0.00 8.22
CA HIS A 27 -4.94 0.53 7.32
C HIS A 27 -4.84 -0.17 5.96
N VAL A 28 -6.00 -0.45 5.35
CA VAL A 28 -6.10 -0.98 3.99
C VAL A 28 -6.87 0.05 3.16
N THR A 29 -6.19 0.65 2.19
CA THR A 29 -6.76 1.78 1.42
C THR A 29 -6.98 1.40 -0.04
N PHE A 30 -8.21 1.52 -0.53
CA PHE A 30 -8.56 1.33 -1.95
C PHE A 30 -8.74 2.70 -2.61
N VAL A 31 -7.93 3.06 -3.60
CA VAL A 31 -7.86 4.44 -4.12
C VAL A 31 -7.95 4.46 -5.64
N PRO A 32 -8.92 5.14 -6.26
CA PRO A 32 -9.16 5.07 -7.71
C PRO A 32 -7.98 5.58 -8.57
N ASP A 33 -8.16 5.48 -9.89
CA ASP A 33 -7.44 6.30 -10.89
C ASP A 33 -5.99 5.92 -11.23
N GLU A 34 -5.40 4.90 -10.60
CA GLU A 34 -4.00 4.52 -10.85
C GLU A 34 -3.67 4.10 -12.28
N GLN A 35 -4.58 3.38 -12.95
CA GLN A 35 -4.36 2.88 -14.31
C GLN A 35 -4.25 4.01 -15.35
N VAL A 36 -4.61 5.25 -14.97
CA VAL A 36 -4.47 6.46 -15.80
C VAL A 36 -3.54 7.49 -15.15
N GLY A 37 -2.80 7.10 -14.11
CA GLY A 37 -1.76 7.92 -13.49
C GLY A 37 -2.09 8.53 -12.14
N SER A 38 -3.25 8.24 -11.53
CA SER A 38 -3.66 8.66 -10.18
C SER A 38 -3.90 10.17 -9.98
N GLU A 39 -4.06 10.97 -11.04
CA GLU A 39 -4.30 12.42 -10.95
C GLU A 39 -5.47 12.77 -10.04
N GLU A 40 -6.54 11.97 -10.07
CA GLU A 40 -7.74 12.16 -9.24
C GLU A 40 -7.84 11.17 -8.07
N GLY A 41 -6.78 10.36 -7.86
CA GLY A 41 -6.72 9.32 -6.83
C GLY A 41 -5.66 9.61 -5.78
N MET A 42 -4.63 8.75 -5.74
CA MET A 42 -3.60 8.80 -4.70
C MET A 42 -2.86 10.14 -4.67
N LYS A 43 -2.65 10.81 -5.82
CA LYS A 43 -1.98 12.14 -5.87
C LYS A 43 -2.67 13.21 -5.04
N LEU A 44 -4.00 13.17 -4.99
CA LEU A 44 -4.79 14.08 -4.18
C LEU A 44 -4.86 13.58 -2.74
N PHE A 45 -5.05 12.28 -2.54
CA PHE A 45 -5.23 11.71 -1.22
C PHE A 45 -4.00 11.95 -0.31
N VAL A 46 -2.78 11.81 -0.83
CA VAL A 46 -1.56 12.07 -0.04
C VAL A 46 -1.42 13.51 0.47
N LYS A 47 -2.18 14.45 -0.12
CA LYS A 47 -2.22 15.87 0.29
C LYS A 47 -3.38 16.16 1.25
N HIS A 48 -4.31 15.22 1.43
CA HIS A 48 -5.50 15.39 2.25
C HIS A 48 -5.19 15.22 3.75
N GLU A 49 -5.95 15.89 4.61
CA GLU A 49 -5.77 15.80 6.07
C GLU A 49 -5.99 14.38 6.60
N ASP A 50 -6.94 13.64 6.01
CA ASP A 50 -7.19 12.24 6.38
C ASP A 50 -5.95 11.37 6.21
N PHE A 51 -5.20 11.53 5.12
CA PHE A 51 -3.96 10.78 4.91
C PHE A 51 -2.90 11.14 5.94
N ARG A 52 -2.77 12.44 6.29
CA ARG A 52 -1.86 12.90 7.34
C ARG A 52 -2.23 12.29 8.70
N ASN A 53 -3.51 12.17 9.00
CA ASN A 53 -4.02 11.58 10.24
C ASN A 53 -3.77 10.07 10.35
N LEU A 54 -3.48 9.38 9.23
CA LEU A 54 -3.08 7.97 9.25
C LEU A 54 -1.68 7.74 9.85
N ASN A 55 -0.83 8.78 9.94
CA ASN A 55 0.52 8.71 10.51
C ASN A 55 1.36 7.53 9.96
N ILE A 56 1.48 7.46 8.64
CA ILE A 56 2.04 6.33 7.90
C ILE A 56 3.55 6.27 8.06
N ALA A 57 4.08 5.10 8.44
CA ALA A 57 5.53 4.86 8.45
C ALA A 57 6.00 3.89 7.36
N PHE A 58 5.15 2.97 6.94
CA PHE A 58 5.48 1.98 5.91
C PHE A 58 4.28 1.68 5.03
N ALA A 59 4.55 1.38 3.76
CA ALA A 59 3.59 1.16 2.70
C ALA A 59 3.98 -0.09 1.89
N MET A 60 3.03 -0.99 1.64
CA MET A 60 3.16 -2.06 0.64
C MET A 60 2.16 -1.82 -0.48
N ASP A 61 2.49 -2.21 -1.69
CA ASP A 61 1.63 -2.08 -2.86
C ASP A 61 1.91 -3.23 -3.86
N GLU A 62 1.35 -3.21 -5.06
CA GLU A 62 1.55 -4.30 -6.01
C GLU A 62 3.00 -4.55 -6.39
N GLY A 63 3.28 -5.84 -6.60
CA GLY A 63 4.43 -6.28 -7.36
C GLY A 63 4.02 -6.66 -8.77
N LEU A 64 4.85 -7.49 -9.40
CA LEU A 64 4.56 -8.08 -10.69
C LEU A 64 4.59 -9.60 -10.58
N ALA A 65 3.82 -10.27 -11.45
CA ALA A 65 3.91 -11.70 -11.60
C ALA A 65 5.36 -12.13 -11.92
N SER A 66 5.71 -13.33 -11.47
CA SER A 66 6.98 -13.98 -11.78
C SER A 66 6.66 -15.29 -12.48
N GLU A 67 7.38 -15.58 -13.55
CA GLU A 67 7.25 -16.83 -14.31
C GLU A 67 8.04 -17.98 -13.65
N ASP A 68 9.00 -17.63 -12.80
CA ASP A 68 9.88 -18.55 -12.08
C ASP A 68 9.40 -18.78 -10.65
N GLY A 69 10.02 -19.74 -9.95
CA GLY A 69 9.76 -20.04 -8.53
C GLY A 69 10.26 -18.98 -7.53
N VAL A 70 10.43 -17.72 -7.95
CA VAL A 70 10.89 -16.59 -7.12
C VAL A 70 9.88 -15.45 -7.13
N TYR A 71 9.78 -14.71 -6.03
CA TYR A 71 8.89 -13.55 -5.92
C TYR A 71 9.64 -12.26 -6.26
N ARG A 72 9.02 -11.40 -7.07
CA ARG A 72 9.56 -10.08 -7.40
C ARG A 72 9.12 -9.08 -6.33
N VAL A 73 10.07 -8.31 -5.81
CA VAL A 73 9.84 -7.26 -4.80
C VAL A 73 10.50 -5.97 -5.27
N TYR A 74 9.71 -4.89 -5.35
CA TYR A 74 10.23 -3.56 -5.60
C TYR A 74 10.64 -2.92 -4.28
N ASN A 75 11.93 -2.60 -4.15
CA ASN A 75 12.49 -1.99 -2.96
C ASN A 75 12.85 -0.53 -3.23
N ALA A 76 12.51 0.36 -2.30
CA ALA A 76 12.93 1.75 -2.29
C ALA A 76 13.37 2.13 -0.87
N GLU A 77 14.59 2.66 -0.76
CA GLU A 77 15.14 3.21 0.48
C GLU A 77 15.57 4.67 0.29
N ARG A 78 15.69 5.42 1.39
CA ARG A 78 16.04 6.84 1.39
C ARG A 78 15.06 7.66 0.53
N SER A 79 15.55 8.49 -0.39
CA SER A 79 14.72 9.17 -1.37
C SER A 79 14.56 8.30 -2.61
N PRO A 80 13.36 8.22 -3.20
CA PRO A 80 13.20 7.54 -4.48
C PRO A 80 14.11 8.14 -5.54
N TRP A 81 14.67 7.25 -6.38
CA TRP A 81 15.58 7.61 -7.47
C TRP A 81 14.91 8.56 -8.49
N CYS A 82 13.62 8.34 -8.74
CA CYS A 82 12.77 9.19 -9.55
C CYS A 82 12.22 10.34 -8.68
N LYS A 83 12.97 11.45 -8.52
CA LYS A 83 12.44 12.66 -7.86
C LYS A 83 11.48 13.48 -8.75
N ILE A 84 11.26 13.06 -10.00
CA ILE A 84 10.40 13.69 -11.01
C ILE A 84 9.54 12.58 -11.65
N LEU A 85 8.28 12.44 -11.20
CA LEU A 85 7.33 11.31 -11.45
C LEU A 85 7.32 10.18 -10.41
N LEU A 86 6.93 10.47 -9.17
CA LEU A 86 6.30 9.44 -8.32
C LEU A 86 5.02 10.00 -7.76
N LEU A 87 4.04 10.04 -8.63
CA LEU A 87 2.67 10.39 -8.29
C LEU A 87 1.68 9.40 -8.94
N SER A 88 2.15 8.49 -9.78
CA SER A 88 1.37 7.43 -10.41
C SER A 88 1.98 6.11 -10.01
N ILE A 89 1.15 5.10 -9.77
CA ILE A 89 1.46 3.83 -9.11
C ILE A 89 1.36 4.03 -7.59
N ILE A 90 0.15 3.79 -7.05
CA ILE A 90 -0.04 2.84 -5.94
C ILE A 90 -1.53 2.54 -5.68
N PHE A 91 -1.89 1.27 -5.46
CA PHE A 91 -3.22 0.79 -5.02
C PHE A 91 -3.06 -0.32 -3.97
N ILE A 92 -3.55 -0.03 -2.77
CA ILE A 92 -3.56 -0.86 -1.57
C ILE A 92 -2.29 -0.73 -0.75
N ILE A 93 -2.19 0.41 -0.08
CA ILE A 93 -1.21 0.63 0.98
C ILE A 93 -1.65 -0.12 2.22
N ILE A 94 -0.90 -1.15 2.63
CA ILE A 94 -0.85 -1.53 4.05
C ILE A 94 0.01 -0.49 4.74
N ILE A 95 -0.66 0.36 5.51
CA ILE A 95 -0.02 1.39 6.31
C ILE A 95 0.29 0.81 7.67
N ILE A 96 1.56 0.73 8.02
CA ILE A 96 2.01 0.41 9.38
C ILE A 96 2.47 1.73 10.02
N ILE A 97 1.88 2.10 11.16
CA ILE A 97 2.22 3.31 11.91
C ILE A 97 3.52 3.10 12.72
N MET A 98 4.31 4.16 12.93
CA MET A 98 5.35 4.23 13.98
C MET A 98 4.75 4.83 15.26
N ASN A 99 4.85 4.10 16.39
CA ASN A 99 4.73 4.70 17.72
C ASN A 99 6.01 5.50 18.01
#